data_AF-A0A7C9AWA8-F1
#
_entry.id   AF-A0A7C9AWA8-F1
#
_cell.length_a   1.000
_cell.length_b   1.000
_cell.length_c   1.000
_cell.angle_alpha   90.00
_cell.angle_beta   90.00
_cell.angle_gamma   90.00
#
_symmetry.space_group_name_H-M   'P 1'
#
loop_
_entity.id
_entity.type
_entity.pdbx_description
1 polymer ?
#
loop_
_entity_poly.entity_id
_entity_poly.type
_entity_poly.pdbx_seq_one_letter_code
_entity_poly.pdbx_strand_id
1 'polypeptide(L)'
;TLFRSHAVNRRETAAGKPSKTDVQCKNRIDTLKKKYKIEKAKPSPSNWPFFNRLDFLIGAPKGGVSPPTSAVNFPAKNPNPDPNPRPNPNPNSNVNAKLRFSSVESSESSLDDEEMMMGVVGRGRKHRLENGGRSSSMEEEKAALRELARAVVKFGEIYERIESSKQQQIMELEKQRMEFTKELELQRMNMLVEAQLKIEKLKRPKY
;
A
#
# COMPACT_ATOMS: atom_id res chain seq x y z
N THR A 1 0.57 4.12 12.67
CA THR A 1 -0.72 4.87 12.57
C THR A 1 -0.51 6.37 12.48
N LEU A 2 0.37 6.96 13.32
CA LEU A 2 0.73 8.40 13.34
C LEU A 2 1.13 9.05 11.99
N PHE A 3 1.67 8.30 11.04
CA PHE A 3 2.13 8.86 9.76
C PHE A 3 0.99 9.28 8.82
N ARG A 4 -0.20 8.68 8.93
CA ARG A 4 -1.30 8.92 7.97
C ARG A 4 -2.03 10.22 8.26
N SER A 5 -2.24 10.56 9.53
CA SER A 5 -2.83 11.83 9.97
C SER A 5 -1.89 13.02 9.71
N HIS A 6 -0.59 12.85 9.94
CA HIS A 6 0.40 13.90 9.69
C HIS A 6 0.46 14.36 8.22
N ALA A 7 0.40 13.42 7.27
CA ALA A 7 0.37 13.73 5.84
C ALA A 7 -0.91 14.48 5.40
N VAL A 8 -2.06 14.16 5.99
CA VAL A 8 -3.35 14.83 5.73
C VAL A 8 -3.36 16.23 6.34
N ASN A 9 -2.85 16.38 7.56
CA ASN A 9 -2.84 17.66 8.28
C ASN A 9 -1.85 18.69 7.72
N ARG A 10 -0.74 18.25 7.11
CA ARG A 10 0.22 19.15 6.44
C ARG A 10 -0.42 19.94 5.30
N ARG A 11 -1.47 19.41 4.64
CA ARG A 11 -2.19 20.10 3.56
C ARG A 11 -3.33 20.99 4.06
N GLU A 12 -3.96 20.65 5.19
CA GLU A 12 -5.10 21.39 5.73
C GLU A 12 -4.73 22.56 6.64
N THR A 13 -3.58 22.47 7.32
CA THR A 13 -2.98 23.60 8.05
C THR A 13 -2.64 24.76 7.12
N ALA A 14 -2.19 24.48 5.89
CA ALA A 14 -1.99 25.48 4.84
C ALA A 14 -3.31 26.15 4.36
N ALA A 15 -4.46 25.51 4.63
CA ALA A 15 -5.79 26.01 4.28
C ALA A 15 -6.55 26.59 5.49
N GLY A 16 -5.86 26.84 6.62
CA GLY A 16 -6.42 27.45 7.83
C GLY A 16 -7.43 26.58 8.60
N LYS A 17 -7.49 25.27 8.30
CA LYS A 17 -8.44 24.35 8.94
C LYS A 17 -7.83 23.68 10.17
N PRO A 18 -8.63 23.41 11.21
CA PRO A 18 -8.14 22.71 12.40
C PRO A 18 -7.61 21.32 12.04
N SER A 19 -6.52 20.91 12.70
CA SER A 19 -5.85 19.62 12.44
C SER A 19 -6.77 18.45 12.74
N LYS A 20 -6.86 17.47 11.83
CA LYS A 20 -7.65 16.25 12.04
C LYS A 20 -6.89 15.23 12.89
N THR A 21 -7.59 14.60 13.82
CA THR A 21 -7.03 13.49 14.59
C THR A 21 -6.94 12.22 13.75
N ASP A 22 -6.12 11.26 14.19
CA ASP A 22 -6.00 9.96 13.53
C ASP A 22 -7.36 9.23 13.41
N VAL A 23 -8.16 9.31 14.48
CA VAL A 23 -9.52 8.75 14.53
C VAL A 23 -10.43 9.40 13.48
N GLN A 24 -10.36 10.72 13.31
CA GLN A 24 -11.17 11.43 12.31
C GLN A 24 -10.76 11.06 10.88
N CYS A 25 -9.46 10.93 10.61
CA CYS A 25 -8.96 10.49 9.31
C CYS A 25 -9.40 9.06 8.99
N LYS A 26 -9.32 8.14 9.97
CA LYS A 26 -9.78 6.76 9.83
C LYS A 26 -11.28 6.70 9.50
N ASN A 27 -12.10 7.38 10.29
CA ASN A 27 -13.56 7.43 10.08
C ASN A 27 -13.92 8.01 8.70
N ARG A 28 -13.19 9.03 8.24
CA ARG A 28 -13.39 9.61 6.90
C ARG A 28 -13.07 8.61 5.80
N ILE A 29 -11.96 7.88 5.92
CA ILE A 29 -11.57 6.84 4.96
C ILE A 29 -12.58 5.72 4.94
N ASP A 30 -13.06 5.27 6.10
CA ASP A 30 -14.02 4.17 6.19
C ASP A 30 -15.37 4.57 5.57
N THR A 31 -15.79 5.81 5.77
CA THR A 31 -16.98 6.38 5.11
C THR A 31 -16.81 6.40 3.58
N LEU A 32 -15.65 6.84 3.08
CA LEU A 32 -15.36 6.87 1.64
C LEU A 32 -15.32 5.45 1.05
N LYS A 33 -14.72 4.49 1.73
CA LYS A 33 -14.71 3.08 1.32
C LYS A 33 -16.11 2.49 1.26
N LYS A 34 -16.95 2.76 2.27
CA LYS A 34 -18.34 2.30 2.30
C LYS A 34 -19.13 2.85 1.11
N LYS A 35 -19.01 4.15 0.85
CA LYS A 35 -19.67 4.79 -0.30
C LYS A 35 -19.17 4.23 -1.63
N TYR A 36 -17.86 4.03 -1.79
CA TYR A 36 -17.29 3.41 -2.98
C TYR A 36 -17.84 2.01 -3.23
N LYS A 37 -17.93 1.14 -2.21
CA LYS A 37 -18.52 -0.20 -2.35
C LYS A 37 -19.97 -0.15 -2.83
N ILE A 38 -20.77 0.78 -2.31
CA ILE A 38 -22.17 0.97 -2.71
C ILE A 38 -22.26 1.44 -4.16
N GLU A 39 -21.43 2.41 -4.56
CA GLU A 39 -21.41 2.92 -5.94
C GLU A 39 -20.88 1.88 -6.94
N LYS A 40 -19.95 1.02 -6.55
CA LYS A 40 -19.40 -0.04 -7.39
C LYS A 40 -20.44 -1.12 -7.76
N ALA A 41 -21.43 -1.33 -6.90
CA ALA A 41 -22.51 -2.29 -7.13
C ALA A 41 -23.63 -1.74 -8.04
N LYS A 42 -23.57 -0.46 -8.43
CA LYS A 42 -24.57 0.17 -9.31
C LYS A 42 -24.19 0.00 -10.79
N PRO A 43 -25.17 -0.06 -11.72
CA PRO A 43 -24.89 -0.07 -13.15
C PRO A 43 -24.20 1.22 -13.59
N SER A 44 -23.33 1.11 -14.60
CA SER A 44 -22.55 2.24 -15.13
C SER A 44 -23.42 3.24 -15.90
N PRO A 45 -23.14 4.54 -15.86
CA PRO A 45 -22.06 5.22 -15.11
C PRO A 45 -22.47 5.66 -13.69
N SER A 46 -21.51 5.69 -12.74
CA SER A 46 -21.76 6.24 -11.40
C SER A 46 -21.92 7.77 -11.45
N ASN A 47 -22.97 8.28 -10.78
CA ASN A 47 -23.21 9.71 -10.61
C ASN A 47 -22.32 10.36 -9.55
N TRP A 48 -21.44 9.60 -8.88
CA TRP A 48 -20.56 10.14 -7.86
C TRP A 48 -19.25 10.63 -8.49
N PRO A 49 -18.93 11.94 -8.45
CA PRO A 49 -17.78 12.49 -9.18
C PRO A 49 -16.42 11.90 -8.79
N PHE A 50 -16.32 11.34 -7.58
CA PHE A 50 -15.08 10.74 -7.08
C PHE A 50 -14.97 9.24 -7.36
N PHE A 51 -16.00 8.60 -7.92
CA PHE A 51 -16.04 7.16 -8.14
C PHE A 51 -14.88 6.71 -9.03
N ASN A 52 -14.75 7.27 -10.24
CA ASN A 52 -13.70 6.90 -11.19
C ASN A 52 -12.28 7.09 -10.60
N ARG A 53 -12.08 8.17 -9.84
CA ARG A 53 -10.78 8.44 -9.20
C ARG A 53 -10.47 7.43 -8.10
N LEU A 54 -11.47 7.05 -7.31
CA LEU A 54 -11.31 6.04 -6.26
C LEU A 54 -11.19 4.63 -6.83
N ASP A 55 -11.93 4.31 -7.89
CA ASP A 55 -11.87 3.03 -8.58
C ASP A 55 -10.49 2.80 -9.19
N PHE A 56 -9.90 3.82 -9.80
CA PHE A 56 -8.51 3.77 -10.27
C PHE A 56 -7.51 3.55 -9.13
N LEU A 57 -7.69 4.23 -7.99
CA LEU A 57 -6.79 4.14 -6.84
C LEU A 57 -6.92 2.83 -6.04
N ILE A 58 -8.09 2.20 -6.05
CA ILE A 58 -8.41 0.99 -5.28
C ILE A 58 -8.32 -0.27 -6.15
N GLY A 59 -8.68 -0.15 -7.44
CA GLY A 59 -8.76 -1.23 -8.42
C GLY A 59 -7.47 -1.54 -9.17
N ALA A 60 -6.41 -0.72 -9.04
CA ALA A 60 -5.10 -1.07 -9.56
C ALA A 60 -4.45 -2.14 -8.67
N PRO A 61 -4.34 -3.40 -9.14
CA PRO A 61 -3.01 -3.91 -9.51
C PRO A 61 -3.02 -4.99 -10.63
N LYS A 62 -2.34 -4.68 -11.75
CA LYS A 62 -1.56 -5.54 -12.67
C LYS A 62 -1.53 -4.87 -14.05
N GLY A 63 -0.34 -4.51 -14.52
CA GLY A 63 -0.10 -3.94 -15.86
C GLY A 63 -0.31 -2.43 -15.91
N GLY A 64 0.81 -1.68 -16.00
CA GLY A 64 0.77 -0.25 -16.24
C GLY A 64 0.18 0.05 -17.61
N VAL A 65 -0.92 0.80 -17.63
CA VAL A 65 -1.32 1.62 -18.78
C VAL A 65 -1.89 2.92 -18.24
N SER A 66 -1.23 4.03 -18.55
CA SER A 66 -1.67 5.40 -18.26
C SER A 66 -2.85 5.77 -19.18
N PRO A 67 -3.93 6.43 -18.70
CA PRO A 67 -4.90 7.08 -19.58
C PRO A 67 -4.55 8.55 -19.83
N PRO A 68 -5.09 9.16 -20.92
CA PRO A 68 -4.59 10.41 -21.48
C PRO A 68 -4.87 11.62 -20.59
N THR A 69 -3.90 12.53 -20.54
CA THR A 69 -3.99 13.85 -19.91
C THR A 69 -5.01 14.73 -20.61
N SER A 70 -6.19 14.91 -19.99
CA SER A 70 -7.03 16.08 -20.23
C SER A 70 -6.74 17.12 -19.15
N ALA A 71 -6.01 18.17 -19.54
CA ALA A 71 -5.70 19.31 -18.69
C ALA A 71 -6.97 20.07 -18.31
N VAL A 72 -7.15 20.37 -17.02
CA VAL A 72 -8.14 21.35 -16.56
C VAL A 72 -7.40 22.41 -15.77
N ASN A 73 -7.26 23.59 -16.39
CA ASN A 73 -6.70 24.81 -15.80
C ASN A 73 -7.66 25.38 -14.75
N PHE A 74 -7.12 25.92 -13.65
CA PHE A 74 -7.86 26.79 -12.72
C PHE A 74 -7.14 28.15 -12.62
N PRO A 75 -7.83 29.29 -12.78
CA PRO A 75 -7.26 30.60 -12.50
C PRO A 75 -7.40 30.93 -11.00
N ALA A 76 -6.31 31.38 -10.39
CA ALA A 76 -6.26 31.85 -9.02
C ALA A 76 -6.75 33.29 -8.90
N LYS A 77 -7.63 33.57 -7.93
CA LYS A 77 -7.82 34.90 -7.31
C LYS A 77 -8.48 34.71 -5.93
N ASN A 78 -7.87 35.31 -4.90
CA ASN A 78 -8.45 35.60 -3.59
C ASN A 78 -8.53 37.15 -3.50
N PRO A 79 -9.43 37.81 -2.72
CA PRO A 79 -9.51 37.68 -1.25
C PRO A 79 -10.94 37.65 -0.65
N ASN A 80 -11.00 37.24 0.63
CA ASN A 80 -12.12 37.21 1.60
C ASN A 80 -12.58 38.66 2.03
N PRO A 81 -13.56 38.95 2.95
CA PRO A 81 -14.24 38.11 3.97
C PRO A 81 -15.75 38.39 4.36
N ASP A 82 -16.39 37.39 5.03
CA ASP A 82 -17.50 37.38 6.05
C ASP A 82 -18.92 37.98 5.78
N PRO A 83 -20.02 37.71 6.58
CA PRO A 83 -20.23 36.79 7.73
C PRO A 83 -21.56 35.94 7.75
N ASN A 84 -21.64 34.93 8.65
CA ASN A 84 -22.77 34.18 9.29
C ASN A 84 -24.28 34.43 8.94
N PRO A 85 -25.28 33.53 9.20
CA PRO A 85 -25.37 32.53 10.31
C PRO A 85 -26.07 31.15 10.00
N ARG A 86 -26.09 30.27 11.03
CA ARG A 86 -26.85 29.01 11.35
C ARG A 86 -28.32 28.89 10.80
N PRO A 87 -29.06 27.73 10.88
CA PRO A 87 -28.97 26.60 11.84
C PRO A 87 -29.26 25.15 11.32
N ASN A 88 -29.06 24.18 12.22
CA ASN A 88 -29.54 22.77 12.21
C ASN A 88 -31.10 22.71 12.15
N PRO A 89 -31.79 21.62 11.71
CA PRO A 89 -31.99 20.43 12.54
C PRO A 89 -32.13 19.05 11.81
N ASN A 90 -31.96 17.98 12.60
CA ASN A 90 -32.41 16.57 12.39
C ASN A 90 -33.98 16.50 12.22
N PRO A 91 -34.72 15.35 12.07
CA PRO A 91 -34.40 13.92 12.22
C PRO A 91 -35.19 12.91 11.31
N ASN A 92 -35.14 11.62 11.68
CA ASN A 92 -36.08 10.52 11.37
C ASN A 92 -35.98 9.84 10.00
N SER A 93 -36.36 8.58 9.78
CA SER A 93 -36.49 7.34 10.56
C SER A 93 -37.06 6.31 9.57
N ASN A 94 -36.71 5.03 9.75
CA ASN A 94 -37.60 3.89 9.57
C ASN A 94 -37.61 3.04 8.26
N VAL A 95 -37.70 1.72 8.55
CA VAL A 95 -38.32 0.55 7.88
C VAL A 95 -37.79 -0.13 6.60
N ASN A 96 -37.63 -1.46 6.80
CA ASN A 96 -38.02 -2.61 5.97
C ASN A 96 -37.22 -2.93 4.70
N ALA A 97 -36.44 -4.02 4.70
CA ALA A 97 -36.84 -5.43 4.52
C ALA A 97 -36.99 -5.81 3.05
N LYS A 98 -36.13 -6.71 2.53
CA LYS A 98 -36.53 -8.05 2.06
C LYS A 98 -35.31 -8.83 1.56
N LEU A 99 -35.20 -10.04 2.07
CA LEU A 99 -34.32 -11.11 1.60
C LEU A 99 -34.73 -11.55 0.19
N ARG A 100 -33.75 -11.90 -0.65
CA ARG A 100 -33.87 -13.05 -1.55
C ARG A 100 -32.49 -13.58 -1.94
N PHE A 101 -32.31 -14.85 -1.63
CA PHE A 101 -31.20 -15.73 -1.94
C PHE A 101 -31.45 -16.39 -3.30
N SER A 102 -30.41 -16.56 -4.11
CA SER A 102 -30.35 -17.62 -5.10
C SER A 102 -28.89 -18.03 -5.35
N SER A 103 -28.57 -19.27 -4.95
CA SER A 103 -27.48 -20.10 -5.46
C SER A 103 -27.42 -20.11 -6.99
N VAL A 104 -26.21 -20.21 -7.55
CA VAL A 104 -25.80 -21.41 -8.29
C VAL A 104 -24.30 -21.36 -8.64
N GLU A 105 -23.64 -22.39 -8.13
CA GLU A 105 -22.49 -23.17 -8.56
C GLU A 105 -21.41 -22.60 -9.51
N SER A 106 -20.20 -22.73 -8.96
CA SER A 106 -18.91 -22.91 -9.60
C SER A 106 -18.92 -24.03 -10.66
N SER A 107 -18.13 -23.83 -11.72
CA SER A 107 -17.53 -24.94 -12.45
C SER A 107 -16.03 -24.71 -12.48
N GLU A 108 -15.36 -25.61 -11.78
CA GLU A 108 -13.93 -25.76 -11.66
C GLU A 108 -13.36 -26.56 -12.83
N SER A 109 -12.21 -26.10 -13.29
CA SER A 109 -11.35 -26.76 -14.27
C SER A 109 -10.68 -27.99 -13.66
N SER A 110 -10.45 -29.03 -14.46
CA SER A 110 -9.27 -29.90 -14.30
C SER A 110 -8.79 -30.44 -15.65
N LEU A 111 -7.47 -30.41 -15.76
CA LEU A 111 -6.57 -30.97 -16.76
C LEU A 111 -6.54 -32.52 -16.52
N ASP A 112 -6.08 -33.44 -17.37
CA ASP A 112 -4.90 -33.55 -18.24
C ASP A 112 -5.07 -34.78 -19.19
N ASP A 113 -4.06 -34.99 -20.05
CA ASP A 113 -3.54 -36.28 -20.59
C ASP A 113 -3.86 -36.73 -22.04
N GLU A 114 -2.90 -36.41 -22.90
CA GLU A 114 -2.01 -37.28 -23.71
C GLU A 114 -2.53 -38.32 -24.76
N GLU A 115 -1.94 -38.15 -25.96
CA GLU A 115 -1.64 -39.07 -27.09
C GLU A 115 -2.68 -40.04 -27.70
N MET A 116 -3.01 -39.86 -29.01
CA MET A 116 -2.60 -40.75 -30.13
C MET A 116 -3.22 -40.38 -31.50
N MET A 117 -2.34 -40.26 -32.51
CA MET A 117 -2.44 -40.66 -33.94
C MET A 117 -3.71 -40.38 -34.78
N MET A 118 -3.52 -39.60 -35.87
CA MET A 118 -3.83 -40.03 -37.26
C MET A 118 -3.30 -39.01 -38.28
N GLY A 119 -2.41 -39.47 -39.16
CA GLY A 119 -2.01 -38.72 -40.35
C GLY A 119 -2.97 -38.95 -41.52
N VAL A 120 -3.04 -37.99 -42.45
CA VAL A 120 -3.10 -38.20 -43.91
C VAL A 120 -3.00 -36.85 -44.66
N VAL A 121 -1.93 -36.75 -45.43
CA VAL A 121 -1.66 -36.06 -46.71
C VAL A 121 -2.64 -35.00 -47.25
N GLY A 122 -2.11 -33.84 -47.66
CA GLY A 122 -2.59 -33.21 -48.89
C GLY A 122 -2.47 -31.69 -49.05
N ARG A 123 -1.54 -31.31 -49.95
CA ARG A 123 -1.58 -30.17 -50.88
C ARG A 123 -1.12 -28.79 -50.38
N GLY A 124 -0.02 -28.38 -51.00
CA GLY A 124 0.62 -27.08 -50.82
C GLY A 124 -0.27 -25.91 -51.17
N ARG A 125 -0.10 -24.84 -50.39
CA ARG A 125 -0.37 -23.47 -50.79
C ARG A 125 0.85 -22.63 -50.44
N LYS A 126 1.65 -22.41 -51.48
CA LYS A 126 2.41 -21.18 -51.79
C LYS A 126 2.58 -20.23 -50.60
N HIS A 127 3.67 -20.43 -49.85
CA HIS A 127 4.18 -19.44 -48.90
C HIS A 127 4.68 -18.23 -49.70
N ARG A 128 3.77 -17.30 -49.99
CA ARG A 128 4.13 -15.96 -50.46
C ARG A 128 4.68 -15.23 -49.24
N LEU A 129 6.00 -15.16 -49.15
CA LEU A 129 6.71 -14.27 -48.25
C LEU A 129 6.29 -12.83 -48.56
N GLU A 130 5.32 -12.31 -47.83
CA GLU A 130 5.11 -10.88 -47.72
C GLU A 130 6.06 -10.36 -46.64
N ASN A 131 7.32 -10.23 -47.07
CA ASN A 131 8.41 -9.66 -46.29
C ASN A 131 8.33 -8.14 -46.43
N GLY A 132 7.74 -7.44 -45.44
CA GLY A 132 7.61 -5.98 -45.55
C GLY A 132 7.15 -5.18 -44.33
N GLY A 133 7.06 -5.75 -43.11
CA GLY A 133 6.60 -4.93 -41.96
C GLY A 133 6.78 -5.45 -40.53
N ARG A 134 7.37 -6.64 -40.31
CA ARG A 134 7.46 -7.25 -38.96
C ARG A 134 8.76 -6.99 -38.19
N SER A 135 9.79 -6.42 -38.84
CA SER A 135 11.09 -6.18 -38.20
C SER A 135 11.08 -5.02 -37.21
N SER A 136 10.27 -3.98 -37.48
CA SER A 136 10.21 -2.78 -36.64
C SER A 136 9.62 -3.06 -35.26
N SER A 137 8.55 -3.86 -35.19
CA SER A 137 7.87 -4.20 -33.93
C SER A 137 8.71 -5.10 -33.02
N MET A 138 9.53 -5.99 -33.61
CA MET A 138 10.41 -6.87 -32.84
C MET A 138 11.60 -6.13 -32.22
N GLU A 139 12.10 -5.07 -32.87
CA GLU A 139 13.19 -4.25 -32.30
C GLU A 139 12.69 -3.31 -31.19
N GLU A 140 11.46 -2.82 -31.29
CA GLU A 140 10.82 -2.03 -30.22
C GLU A 140 10.56 -2.89 -28.97
N GLU A 141 10.09 -4.12 -29.13
CA GLU A 141 9.93 -5.09 -28.03
C GLU A 141 11.28 -5.39 -27.36
N LYS A 142 12.35 -5.61 -28.13
CA LYS A 142 13.71 -5.77 -27.59
C LYS A 142 14.21 -4.51 -26.89
N ALA A 143 13.86 -3.33 -27.37
CA ALA A 143 14.20 -2.07 -26.70
C ALA A 143 13.51 -1.96 -25.33
N ALA A 144 12.21 -2.28 -25.27
CA ALA A 144 11.44 -2.31 -24.03
C ALA A 144 11.99 -3.36 -23.04
N LEU A 145 12.35 -4.55 -23.52
CA LEU A 145 13.00 -5.59 -22.70
C LEU A 145 14.37 -5.14 -22.17
N ARG A 146 15.17 -4.44 -22.98
CA ARG A 146 16.44 -3.85 -22.55
C ARG A 146 16.25 -2.74 -21.52
N GLU A 147 15.19 -1.95 -21.64
CA GLU A 147 14.84 -0.95 -20.63
C GLU A 147 14.38 -1.60 -19.33
N LEU A 148 13.56 -2.65 -19.40
CA LEU A 148 13.15 -3.44 -18.24
C LEU A 148 14.35 -4.07 -17.53
N ALA A 149 15.27 -4.70 -18.26
CA ALA A 149 16.47 -5.29 -17.69
C ALA A 149 17.31 -4.23 -16.94
N ARG A 150 17.48 -3.03 -17.53
CA ARG A 150 18.16 -1.90 -16.88
C ARG A 150 17.43 -1.43 -15.62
N ALA A 151 16.11 -1.35 -15.65
CA ALA A 151 15.31 -0.99 -14.50
C ALA A 151 15.45 -2.03 -13.37
N VAL A 152 15.39 -3.33 -13.68
CA VAL A 152 15.54 -4.42 -12.70
C VAL A 152 16.91 -4.38 -12.02
N VAL A 153 17.99 -4.19 -12.78
CA VAL A 153 19.34 -4.04 -12.20
C VAL A 153 19.40 -2.86 -11.25
N LYS A 154 18.88 -1.70 -11.67
CA LYS A 154 18.84 -0.49 -10.84
C LYS A 154 18.00 -0.68 -9.57
N PHE A 155 16.90 -1.43 -9.64
CA PHE A 155 16.12 -1.80 -8.46
C PHE A 155 16.92 -2.71 -7.52
N GLY A 156 17.68 -3.67 -8.05
CA GLY A 156 18.58 -4.52 -7.27
C GLY A 156 19.60 -3.71 -6.47
N GLU A 157 20.31 -2.79 -7.13
CA GLU A 157 21.30 -1.92 -6.47
C GLU A 157 20.70 -1.03 -5.37
N ILE A 158 19.48 -0.49 -5.60
CA ILE A 158 18.78 0.31 -4.59
C ILE A 158 18.38 -0.58 -3.41
N TYR A 159 17.86 -1.78 -3.69
CA TYR A 159 17.43 -2.70 -2.65
C TYR A 159 18.60 -3.18 -1.79
N GLU A 160 19.74 -3.49 -2.42
CA GLU A 160 20.97 -3.87 -1.71
C GLU A 160 21.42 -2.78 -0.73
N ARG A 161 21.41 -1.51 -1.15
CA ARG A 161 21.72 -0.38 -0.26
C ARG A 161 20.75 -0.26 0.91
N ILE A 162 19.45 -0.43 0.67
CA ILE A 162 18.42 -0.38 1.71
C ILE A 162 18.61 -1.53 2.71
N GLU A 163 18.81 -2.75 2.22
CA GLU A 163 18.98 -3.93 3.06
C GLU A 163 20.27 -3.85 3.89
N SER A 164 21.35 -3.36 3.30
CA SER A 164 22.62 -3.11 4.00
C SER A 164 22.44 -2.11 5.12
N SER A 165 21.75 -0.98 4.85
CA SER A 165 21.45 0.02 5.87
C SER A 165 20.56 -0.53 6.98
N LYS A 166 19.58 -1.39 6.65
CA LYS A 166 18.70 -2.04 7.63
C LYS A 166 19.49 -2.96 8.55
N GLN A 167 20.38 -3.78 7.99
CA GLN A 167 21.22 -4.69 8.77
C GLN A 167 22.18 -3.93 9.69
N GLN A 168 22.80 -2.85 9.21
CA GLN A 168 23.65 -1.99 10.04
C GLN A 168 22.88 -1.41 11.24
N GLN A 169 21.66 -0.93 11.03
CA GLN A 169 20.83 -0.43 12.13
C GLN A 169 20.44 -1.51 13.13
N ILE A 170 20.13 -2.72 12.65
CA ILE A 170 19.82 -3.87 13.53
C ILE A 170 21.04 -4.22 14.39
N MET A 171 22.24 -4.28 13.79
CA MET A 171 23.47 -4.57 14.53
C MET A 171 23.78 -3.51 15.59
N GLU A 172 23.62 -2.22 15.26
CA GLU A 172 23.86 -1.13 16.23
C GLU A 172 22.86 -1.19 17.40
N LEU A 173 21.58 -1.44 17.12
CA LEU A 173 20.57 -1.58 18.17
C LEU A 173 20.82 -2.83 19.05
N GLU A 174 21.25 -3.94 18.45
CA GLU A 174 21.58 -5.15 19.20
C GLU A 174 22.83 -4.96 20.06
N LYS A 175 23.83 -4.23 19.55
CA LYS A 175 25.01 -3.84 20.32
C LYS A 175 24.61 -3.01 21.54
N GLN A 176 23.80 -1.96 21.36
CA GLN A 176 23.32 -1.13 22.47
C GLN A 176 22.50 -1.94 23.48
N ARG A 177 21.63 -2.85 23.02
CA ARG A 177 20.88 -3.77 23.88
C ARG A 177 21.84 -4.62 24.71
N MET A 178 22.87 -5.19 24.09
CA MET A 178 23.84 -6.04 24.78
C MET A 178 24.67 -5.26 25.80
N GLU A 179 25.14 -4.06 25.45
CA GLU A 179 25.88 -3.16 26.35
C GLU A 179 25.06 -2.77 27.58
N PHE A 180 23.80 -2.36 27.38
CA PHE A 180 22.89 -2.05 28.48
C PHE A 180 22.65 -3.27 29.38
N THR A 181 22.45 -4.45 28.79
CA THR A 181 22.25 -5.69 29.56
C THR A 181 23.47 -6.00 30.42
N LYS A 182 24.67 -5.89 29.86
CA LYS A 182 25.93 -6.13 30.56
C LYS A 182 26.14 -5.14 31.71
N GLU A 183 25.88 -3.85 31.46
CA GLU A 183 25.99 -2.81 32.49
C GLU A 183 25.02 -3.05 33.64
N LEU A 184 23.77 -3.42 33.33
CA LEU A 184 22.76 -3.74 34.33
C LEU A 184 23.15 -4.97 35.17
N GLU A 185 23.68 -6.02 34.55
CA GLU A 185 24.18 -7.19 35.27
C GLU A 185 25.37 -6.88 36.16
N LEU A 186 26.30 -6.03 35.68
CA LEU A 186 27.45 -5.58 36.46
C LEU A 186 27.00 -4.79 37.70
N GLN A 187 26.07 -3.86 37.53
CA GLN A 187 25.51 -3.09 38.65
C GLN A 187 24.80 -3.99 39.66
N ARG A 188 24.00 -4.94 39.17
CA ARG A 188 23.32 -5.93 40.02
C ARG A 188 24.33 -6.77 40.82
N MET A 189 25.38 -7.26 40.16
CA MET A 189 26.43 -8.05 40.81
C MET A 189 27.16 -7.22 41.88
N ASN A 190 27.54 -5.99 41.55
CA ASN A 190 28.23 -5.10 42.49
C ASN A 190 27.38 -4.86 43.76
N MET A 191 26.08 -4.55 43.60
CA MET A 191 25.17 -4.35 44.73
C MET A 191 25.06 -5.61 45.61
N LEU A 192 25.00 -6.80 45.01
CA LEU A 192 24.94 -8.06 45.77
C LEU A 192 26.23 -8.34 46.53
N VAL A 193 27.40 -8.15 45.89
CA VAL A 193 28.71 -8.32 46.52
C VAL A 193 28.89 -7.34 47.66
N GLU A 194 28.54 -6.07 47.45
CA GLU A 194 28.60 -5.04 48.51
C GLU A 194 27.70 -5.38 49.69
N ALA A 195 26.48 -5.87 49.45
CA ALA A 195 25.56 -6.28 50.50
C ALA A 195 26.14 -7.46 51.31
N GLN A 196 26.71 -8.47 50.63
CA GLN A 196 27.35 -9.60 51.28
C GLN A 196 28.54 -9.18 52.15
N LEU A 197 29.40 -8.30 51.63
CA LEU A 197 30.57 -7.78 52.35
C LEU A 197 30.14 -7.00 53.61
N LYS A 198 29.07 -6.21 53.54
CA LYS A 198 28.50 -5.50 54.71
C LYS A 198 27.97 -6.49 55.76
N ILE A 199 27.26 -7.53 55.33
CA ILE A 199 26.76 -8.58 56.24
C ILE A 199 27.94 -9.31 56.91
N GLU A 200 28.99 -9.65 56.17
CA GLU A 200 30.17 -10.32 56.71
C GLU A 200 30.88 -9.44 57.75
N LYS A 201 31.07 -8.15 57.46
CA LYS A 201 31.65 -7.19 58.42
C LYS A 201 30.86 -7.11 59.72
N LEU A 202 29.53 -7.17 59.67
CA LEU A 202 28.67 -7.17 60.85
C LEU A 202 28.72 -8.50 61.62
N LYS A 203 29.03 -9.62 60.95
CA LYS A 203 29.17 -10.94 61.58
C LYS A 203 30.51 -11.15 62.28
N ARG A 204 31.51 -10.29 62.06
CA ARG A 204 32.79 -10.39 62.78
C ARG A 204 32.59 -9.97 64.25
N PRO A 205 32.90 -10.84 65.22
CA PRO A 205 32.78 -10.48 66.63
C PRO A 205 33.73 -9.33 66.94
N LYS A 206 33.22 -8.31 67.64
CA LYS A 206 34.04 -7.23 68.20
C LYS A 206 34.78 -7.81 69.41
N TYR A 207 36.07 -8.06 69.25
CA TYR A 207 37.00 -8.29 70.36
C TYR A 207 37.48 -6.95 70.91
#